data_AF-A0A5P8M1E8-F1
#
_entry.id   AF-A0A5P8M1E8-F1
#
_cell.length_a   1.000
_cell.length_b   1.000
_cell.length_c   1.000
_cell.angle_alpha   90.00
_cell.angle_beta   90.00
_cell.angle_gamma   90.00
#
_symmetry.space_group_name_H-M   'P 1'
#
loop_
_entity.id
_entity.type
_entity.pdbx_description
1 polymer ?
#
loop_
_entity_poly.entity_id
_entity_poly.type
_entity_poly.pdbx_seq_one_letter_code
_entity_poly.pdbx_strand_id
1 'polypeptide(L)'
;MKAKLNRTYEQVYALQDDLIHQFSHQIIRDYAAPCLEDLNVRSMMMDKKKVKSLQRSLFRRFRTAVEYKSLWHHRRLVIADRFYPSTQRCSNCGYIKTENSYGGKMTLQGDSIYHQHDVYRCYECGLVINRDENAVQNLIAFAAGPPPEWATIQR
;
A
#
# COMPACT_ATOMS: atom_id res chain seq x y z
N MET A 1 -24.16 -7.75 -31.61
CA MET A 1 -23.06 -8.29 -30.77
C MET A 1 -22.47 -7.26 -29.79
N LYS A 2 -22.16 -6.01 -30.20
CA LYS A 2 -21.60 -4.97 -29.32
C LYS A 2 -22.48 -4.61 -28.10
N ALA A 3 -23.80 -4.55 -28.26
CA ALA A 3 -24.71 -4.19 -27.17
C ALA A 3 -24.69 -5.18 -25.98
N LYS A 4 -24.58 -6.49 -26.24
CA LYS A 4 -24.49 -7.52 -25.18
C LYS A 4 -23.18 -7.38 -24.41
N LEU A 5 -22.07 -7.15 -25.12
CA LEU A 5 -20.75 -6.94 -24.52
C LEU A 5 -20.71 -5.66 -23.66
N ASN A 6 -21.28 -4.55 -24.15
CA ASN A 6 -21.35 -3.30 -23.39
C ASN A 6 -22.15 -3.48 -22.09
N ARG A 7 -23.31 -4.16 -22.14
CA ARG A 7 -24.10 -4.47 -20.94
C ARG A 7 -23.29 -5.27 -19.91
N THR A 8 -22.51 -6.25 -20.34
CA THR A 8 -21.64 -7.02 -19.42
C THR A 8 -20.56 -6.14 -18.80
N TYR A 9 -19.94 -5.24 -19.58
CA TYR A 9 -18.97 -4.29 -19.03
C TYR A 9 -19.61 -3.32 -18.02
N GLU A 10 -20.80 -2.81 -18.31
CA GLU A 10 -21.57 -1.97 -17.38
C GLU A 10 -21.88 -2.72 -16.08
N GLN A 11 -22.33 -3.97 -16.16
CA GLN A 11 -22.59 -4.81 -14.98
C GLN A 11 -21.33 -5.03 -14.14
N VAL A 12 -20.20 -5.36 -14.77
CA VAL A 12 -18.92 -5.54 -14.07
C VAL A 12 -18.48 -4.22 -13.44
N TYR A 13 -18.64 -3.10 -14.14
CA TYR A 13 -18.28 -1.79 -13.61
C TYR A 13 -19.12 -1.44 -12.39
N ALA A 14 -20.44 -1.66 -12.44
CA ALA A 14 -21.36 -1.42 -11.33
C ALA A 14 -21.03 -2.27 -10.11
N LEU A 15 -20.72 -3.57 -10.30
CA LEU A 15 -20.27 -4.45 -9.22
C LEU A 15 -18.96 -3.96 -8.58
N GLN A 16 -17.99 -3.60 -9.41
CA GLN A 16 -16.73 -3.04 -8.92
C GLN A 16 -16.92 -1.73 -8.15
N ASP A 17 -17.86 -0.90 -8.60
CA ASP A 17 -18.19 0.36 -7.95
C ASP A 17 -18.80 0.12 -6.58
N ASP A 18 -19.84 -0.72 -6.53
CA ASP A 18 -20.52 -1.10 -5.29
C ASP A 18 -19.53 -1.68 -4.26
N LEU A 19 -18.65 -2.58 -4.67
CA LEU A 19 -17.59 -3.14 -3.81
C LEU A 19 -16.68 -2.05 -3.23
N ILE A 20 -16.21 -1.11 -4.06
CA ILE A 20 -15.36 -0.01 -3.59
C ILE A 20 -16.14 0.88 -2.63
N HIS A 21 -17.39 1.21 -2.94
CA HIS A 21 -18.20 2.09 -2.11
C HIS A 21 -18.52 1.46 -0.75
N GLN A 22 -18.87 0.18 -0.71
CA GLN A 22 -19.12 -0.55 0.53
C GLN A 22 -17.84 -0.65 1.38
N PHE A 23 -16.73 -1.09 0.77
CA PHE A 23 -15.48 -1.28 1.49
C PHE A 23 -14.87 0.04 1.99
N SER A 24 -14.85 1.09 1.15
CA SER A 24 -14.40 2.42 1.58
C SER A 24 -15.28 2.99 2.69
N HIS A 25 -16.60 2.79 2.62
CA HIS A 25 -17.50 3.24 3.69
C HIS A 25 -17.22 2.51 5.01
N GLN A 26 -17.03 1.19 4.95
CA GLN A 26 -16.68 0.38 6.12
C GLN A 26 -15.40 0.92 6.79
N ILE A 27 -14.35 1.18 6.01
CA ILE A 27 -13.10 1.72 6.55
C ILE A 27 -13.31 3.06 7.27
N ILE A 28 -14.01 4.00 6.63
CA ILE A 28 -14.24 5.34 7.20
C ILE A 28 -15.16 5.31 8.43
N ARG A 29 -16.09 4.35 8.47
CA ARG A 29 -16.99 4.13 9.60
C ARG A 29 -16.23 3.53 10.79
N ASP A 30 -15.45 2.48 10.56
CA ASP A 30 -14.87 1.64 11.60
C ASP A 30 -13.56 2.21 12.16
N TYR A 31 -12.81 2.98 11.37
CA TYR A 31 -11.50 3.51 11.76
C TYR A 31 -11.50 5.04 11.80
N ALA A 32 -11.05 5.61 12.93
CA ALA A 32 -11.03 7.06 13.12
C ALA A 32 -9.95 7.77 12.28
N ALA A 33 -8.82 7.08 12.02
CA ALA A 33 -7.69 7.62 11.29
C ALA A 33 -7.05 6.55 10.37
N PRO A 34 -7.70 6.20 9.24
CA PRO A 34 -7.12 5.28 8.28
C PRO A 34 -5.82 5.82 7.69
N CYS A 35 -4.86 4.94 7.44
CA CYS A 35 -3.59 5.24 6.78
C CYS A 35 -3.51 4.50 5.44
N LEU A 36 -3.21 5.23 4.36
CA LEU A 36 -2.99 4.67 3.03
C LEU A 36 -1.58 5.01 2.51
N GLU A 37 -0.99 4.11 1.75
CA GLU A 37 0.27 4.37 1.04
C GLU A 37 0.05 5.12 -0.28
N ASP A 38 0.88 6.13 -0.57
CA ASP A 38 0.95 6.75 -1.90
C ASP A 38 1.69 5.85 -2.91
N LEU A 39 0.96 4.91 -3.49
CA LEU A 39 1.48 4.06 -4.57
C LEU A 39 1.62 4.85 -5.89
N ASN A 40 2.77 4.70 -6.56
CA ASN A 40 2.95 5.17 -7.94
C ASN A 40 2.26 4.23 -8.94
N VAL A 41 0.92 4.18 -8.90
CA VAL A 41 0.11 3.28 -9.74
C VAL A 41 0.43 3.48 -11.23
N ARG A 42 0.70 4.72 -11.67
CA ARG A 42 1.06 5.00 -13.07
C ARG A 42 2.33 4.27 -13.48
N SER A 43 3.39 4.34 -12.68
CA SER A 43 4.64 3.62 -12.95
C SER A 43 4.43 2.10 -12.87
N MET A 44 3.67 1.62 -11.89
CA MET A 44 3.35 0.19 -11.77
C MET A 44 2.61 -0.35 -13.02
N MET A 45 1.73 0.47 -13.61
CA MET A 45 1.01 0.15 -14.85
C MET A 45 1.89 0.17 -16.11
N MET A 46 3.14 0.63 -16.04
CA MET A 46 4.09 0.52 -17.17
C MET A 46 4.73 -0.87 -17.24
N ASP A 47 4.73 -1.63 -16.15
CA ASP A 47 5.22 -3.02 -16.12
C ASP A 47 4.20 -3.95 -16.79
N LYS A 48 4.47 -4.30 -18.06
CA LYS A 48 3.63 -5.18 -18.90
C LYS A 48 3.22 -6.49 -18.19
N LYS A 49 4.05 -7.03 -17.28
CA LYS A 49 3.76 -8.27 -16.57
C LYS A 49 2.67 -8.11 -15.51
N LYS A 50 2.49 -6.90 -14.97
CA LYS A 50 1.58 -6.62 -13.85
C LYS A 50 0.32 -5.85 -14.24
N VAL A 51 0.29 -5.20 -15.41
CA VAL A 51 -0.80 -4.29 -15.83
C VAL A 51 -2.19 -4.89 -15.67
N LYS A 52 -2.40 -6.13 -16.12
CA LYS A 52 -3.73 -6.77 -16.08
C LYS A 52 -4.22 -6.99 -14.65
N SER A 53 -3.32 -7.37 -13.73
CA SER A 53 -3.66 -7.53 -12.32
C SER A 53 -3.91 -6.17 -11.68
N LEU A 54 -3.04 -5.18 -11.93
CA LEU A 54 -3.18 -3.82 -11.39
C LEU A 54 -4.45 -3.11 -11.84
N GLN A 55 -4.86 -3.28 -13.09
CA GLN A 55 -6.14 -2.75 -13.59
C GLN A 55 -7.34 -3.33 -12.83
N ARG A 56 -7.25 -4.59 -12.39
CA ARG A 56 -8.28 -5.26 -11.60
C ARG A 56 -8.24 -4.90 -10.12
N SER A 57 -7.13 -4.36 -9.61
CA SER A 57 -6.98 -3.95 -8.21
C SER A 57 -7.69 -2.63 -7.86
N LEU A 58 -8.09 -1.84 -8.86
CA LEU A 58 -8.91 -0.62 -8.69
C LEU A 58 -8.32 0.44 -7.73
N PHE A 59 -7.00 0.42 -7.48
CA PHE A 59 -6.34 1.25 -6.46
C PHE A 59 -6.67 2.74 -6.54
N ARG A 60 -6.69 3.32 -7.74
CA ARG A 60 -7.04 4.74 -7.91
C ARG A 60 -8.48 5.04 -7.49
N ARG A 61 -9.43 4.18 -7.87
CA ARG A 61 -10.85 4.35 -7.52
C ARG A 61 -11.05 4.17 -6.02
N PHE A 62 -10.39 3.17 -5.44
CA PHE A 62 -10.42 2.94 -3.99
C PHE A 62 -9.86 4.15 -3.21
N ARG A 63 -8.69 4.65 -3.57
CA ARG A 63 -8.12 5.86 -2.95
C ARG A 63 -9.04 7.06 -3.05
N THR A 64 -9.56 7.33 -4.26
CA THR A 64 -10.51 8.45 -4.48
C THR A 64 -11.72 8.29 -3.56
N ALA A 65 -12.26 7.08 -3.43
CA ALA A 65 -13.38 6.78 -2.56
C ALA A 65 -13.09 7.03 -1.08
N VAL A 66 -11.93 6.58 -0.58
CA VAL A 66 -11.51 6.82 0.80
C VAL A 66 -11.28 8.31 1.04
N GLU A 67 -10.66 9.03 0.11
CA GLU A 67 -10.39 10.47 0.22
C GLU A 67 -11.68 11.29 0.37
N TYR A 68 -12.62 11.19 -0.58
CA TYR A 68 -13.83 12.01 -0.49
C TYR A 68 -14.74 11.58 0.68
N LYS A 69 -14.81 10.27 1.02
CA LYS A 69 -15.60 9.81 2.17
C LYS A 69 -15.00 10.25 3.50
N SER A 70 -13.67 10.29 3.61
CA SER A 70 -13.01 10.83 4.80
C SER A 70 -13.42 12.28 5.04
N LEU A 71 -13.46 13.08 3.97
CA LEU A 71 -13.90 14.48 4.02
C LEU A 71 -15.37 14.58 4.43
N TRP A 72 -16.27 13.77 3.84
CA TRP A 72 -17.70 13.78 4.17
C TRP A 72 -17.99 13.40 5.63
N HIS A 73 -17.19 12.50 6.20
CA HIS A 73 -17.37 12.01 7.57
C HIS A 73 -16.47 12.72 8.58
N HIS A 74 -15.80 13.81 8.19
CA HIS A 74 -14.86 14.56 9.04
C HIS A 74 -13.80 13.66 9.71
N ARG A 75 -13.33 12.64 8.98
CA ARG A 75 -12.27 11.72 9.44
C ARG A 75 -10.91 12.22 8.98
N ARG A 76 -9.90 12.03 9.84
CA ARG A 76 -8.51 12.28 9.47
C ARG A 76 -8.03 11.13 8.58
N LEU A 77 -7.65 11.41 7.35
CA LEU A 77 -6.98 10.46 6.48
C LEU A 77 -5.47 10.73 6.52
N VAL A 78 -4.67 9.71 6.81
CA VAL A 78 -3.21 9.78 6.72
C VAL A 78 -2.76 9.16 5.41
N ILE A 79 -1.97 9.91 4.65
CA ILE A 79 -1.31 9.39 3.45
C ILE A 79 0.18 9.25 3.77
N ALA A 80 0.67 8.02 3.80
CA ALA A 80 2.08 7.74 3.87
C ALA A 80 2.72 8.12 2.54
N ASP A 81 3.73 8.99 2.62
CA ASP A 81 4.46 9.47 1.44
C ASP A 81 5.06 8.29 0.67
N ARG A 82 5.18 8.45 -0.65
CA ARG A 82 5.70 7.42 -1.56
C ARG A 82 7.08 6.92 -1.18
N PHE A 83 7.92 7.78 -0.61
CA PHE A 83 9.28 7.44 -0.22
C PHE A 83 9.36 6.85 1.18
N TYR A 84 8.23 6.73 1.89
CA TYR A 84 8.18 6.05 3.18
C TYR A 84 8.51 4.55 3.02
N PRO A 85 9.57 4.04 3.66
CA PRO A 85 10.08 2.70 3.41
C PRO A 85 9.32 1.62 4.20
N SER A 86 7.98 1.59 4.16
CA SER A 86 7.15 0.69 4.97
C SER A 86 7.54 -0.79 4.86
N THR A 87 7.87 -1.25 3.65
CA THR A 87 8.27 -2.64 3.37
C THR A 87 9.75 -2.93 3.59
N GLN A 88 10.58 -1.88 3.72
CA GLN A 88 12.04 -2.00 3.91
C GLN A 88 12.45 -1.75 5.37
N ARG A 89 11.70 -0.94 6.10
CA ARG A 89 11.91 -0.59 7.50
C ARG A 89 11.52 -1.75 8.40
N CYS A 90 12.33 -2.05 9.40
CA CYS A 90 11.98 -3.00 10.44
C CYS A 90 11.05 -2.33 11.44
N SER A 91 9.88 -2.92 11.67
CA SER A 91 8.90 -2.45 12.65
C SER A 91 9.40 -2.52 14.11
N ASN A 92 10.38 -3.37 14.40
CA ASN A 92 10.94 -3.52 15.74
C ASN A 92 12.07 -2.50 16.02
N CYS A 93 13.12 -2.47 15.19
CA CYS A 93 14.30 -1.64 15.45
C CYS A 93 14.44 -0.41 14.55
N GLY A 94 13.57 -0.24 13.55
CA GLY A 94 13.60 0.89 12.63
C GLY A 94 14.68 0.84 11.54
N TYR A 95 15.53 -0.18 11.50
CA TYR A 95 16.53 -0.34 10.44
C TYR A 95 15.88 -0.40 9.05
N ILE A 96 16.47 0.28 8.06
CA ILE A 96 15.96 0.34 6.69
C ILE A 96 16.88 -0.47 5.78
N LYS A 97 16.33 -1.50 5.13
CA LYS A 97 17.05 -2.27 4.11
C LYS A 97 17.34 -1.42 2.88
N THR A 98 18.58 -1.48 2.41
CA THR A 98 19.07 -0.85 1.18
C THR A 98 19.69 -1.91 0.27
N GLU A 99 20.13 -1.51 -0.93
CA GLU A 99 20.78 -2.44 -1.87
C GLU A 99 22.05 -3.07 -1.30
N ASN A 100 22.76 -2.31 -0.45
CA ASN A 100 24.02 -2.72 0.16
C ASN A 100 23.83 -3.38 1.54
N SER A 101 22.61 -3.46 2.05
CA SER A 101 22.33 -4.15 3.31
C SER A 101 22.61 -5.64 3.19
N TYR A 102 23.00 -6.28 4.29
CA TYR A 102 23.05 -7.74 4.32
C TYR A 102 21.63 -8.30 4.07
N GLY A 103 21.51 -9.21 3.10
CA GLY A 103 20.21 -9.66 2.58
C GLY A 103 19.51 -8.72 1.60
N GLY A 104 20.12 -7.59 1.23
CA GLY A 104 19.62 -6.65 0.24
C GLY A 104 18.26 -6.01 0.57
N LYS A 105 17.68 -5.33 -0.43
CA LYS A 105 16.31 -4.81 -0.36
C LYS A 105 15.30 -5.96 -0.35
N MET A 106 14.17 -5.75 0.32
CA MET A 106 13.00 -6.59 0.21
C MET A 106 12.34 -6.36 -1.15
N THR A 107 12.30 -7.37 -2.02
CA THR A 107 11.68 -7.29 -3.35
C THR A 107 10.45 -8.18 -3.46
N LEU A 108 9.78 -8.19 -4.61
CA LEU A 108 8.71 -9.13 -4.91
C LEU A 108 9.17 -10.59 -5.02
N GLN A 109 10.49 -10.82 -5.10
CA GLN A 109 11.12 -12.15 -5.02
C GLN A 109 11.65 -12.45 -3.61
N GLY A 110 11.40 -11.58 -2.63
CA GLY A 110 11.98 -11.68 -1.30
C GLY A 110 13.32 -10.97 -1.17
N ASP A 111 14.02 -11.30 -0.09
CA ASP A 111 15.39 -10.84 0.16
C ASP A 111 16.42 -11.63 -0.66
N SER A 112 17.68 -11.19 -0.68
CA SER A 112 18.73 -11.80 -1.52
C SER A 112 19.29 -13.11 -0.98
N ILE A 113 18.86 -13.58 0.20
CA ILE A 113 19.41 -14.76 0.88
C ILE A 113 18.41 -15.92 0.82
N TYR A 114 17.18 -15.67 1.24
CA TYR A 114 16.13 -16.69 1.35
C TYR A 114 15.12 -16.63 0.21
N HIS A 115 15.03 -15.51 -0.51
CA HIS A 115 14.09 -15.32 -1.63
C HIS A 115 12.62 -15.61 -1.26
N GLN A 116 12.25 -15.30 -0.02
CA GLN A 116 10.88 -15.43 0.50
C GLN A 116 10.18 -14.07 0.46
N HIS A 117 9.22 -13.92 -0.46
CA HIS A 117 8.55 -12.64 -0.69
C HIS A 117 7.59 -12.20 0.43
N ASP A 118 7.09 -13.13 1.22
CA ASP A 118 6.05 -12.98 2.24
C ASP A 118 6.63 -12.91 3.65
N VAL A 119 7.95 -13.12 3.79
CA VAL A 119 8.66 -13.09 5.08
C VAL A 119 9.62 -11.90 5.09
N TYR A 120 9.49 -11.05 6.11
CA TYR A 120 10.46 -10.01 6.41
C TYR A 120 11.44 -10.50 7.47
N ARG A 121 12.73 -10.44 7.16
CA ARG A 121 13.84 -10.78 8.06
C ARG A 121 14.71 -9.55 8.31
N CYS A 122 14.80 -9.10 9.55
CA CYS A 122 15.75 -8.05 9.94
C CYS A 122 17.08 -8.69 10.36
N TYR A 123 18.16 -8.35 9.66
CA TYR A 123 19.49 -8.85 9.98
C TYR A 123 20.22 -8.04 11.06
N GLU A 124 19.64 -6.89 11.48
CA GLU A 124 20.17 -6.09 12.60
C GLU A 124 19.65 -6.55 13.96
N CYS A 125 18.35 -6.86 14.06
CA CYS A 125 17.72 -7.23 15.35
C CYS A 125 17.16 -8.65 15.39
N GLY A 126 17.25 -9.42 14.31
CA GLY A 126 16.79 -10.80 14.24
C GLY A 126 15.28 -10.99 14.08
N LEU A 127 14.48 -9.92 13.93
CA LEU A 127 13.03 -10.03 13.71
C LEU A 127 12.72 -10.86 12.46
N VAL A 128 11.84 -11.85 12.59
CA VAL A 128 11.26 -12.62 11.48
C VAL A 128 9.74 -12.58 11.59
N ILE A 129 9.07 -11.98 10.63
CA ILE A 129 7.61 -11.80 10.62
C ILE A 129 7.08 -11.80 9.19
N ASN A 130 5.76 -11.91 8.99
CA ASN A 130 5.15 -11.67 7.69
C ASN A 130 5.47 -10.24 7.19
N ARG A 131 5.79 -10.10 5.90
CA ARG A 131 6.20 -8.82 5.30
C ARG A 131 5.10 -7.76 5.37
N ASP A 132 3.86 -8.15 5.11
CA ASP A 132 2.73 -7.23 5.08
C ASP A 132 2.38 -6.78 6.51
N GLU A 133 2.48 -7.67 7.51
CA GLU A 133 2.37 -7.32 8.93
C GLU A 133 3.44 -6.29 9.35
N ASN A 134 4.71 -6.50 8.97
CA ASN A 134 5.77 -5.52 9.22
C ASN A 134 5.46 -4.15 8.59
N ALA A 135 4.93 -4.13 7.37
CA ALA A 135 4.53 -2.89 6.71
C ALA A 135 3.35 -2.20 7.42
N VAL A 136 2.35 -2.96 7.87
CA VAL A 136 1.22 -2.44 8.66
C VAL A 136 1.72 -1.78 9.94
N GLN A 137 2.60 -2.43 10.71
CA GLN A 137 3.16 -1.86 11.93
C GLN A 137 3.93 -0.56 11.67
N ASN A 138 4.68 -0.49 10.56
CA ASN A 138 5.34 0.74 10.15
C ASN A 138 4.35 1.85 9.78
N LEU A 139 3.25 1.53 9.08
CA LEU A 139 2.22 2.50 8.74
C LEU A 139 1.45 3.00 9.96
N ILE A 140 1.18 2.14 10.93
CA ILE A 140 0.60 2.54 12.23
C ILE A 140 1.54 3.52 12.93
N ALA A 141 2.84 3.21 13.00
CA ALA A 141 3.83 4.10 13.58
C ALA A 141 3.91 5.44 12.83
N PHE A 142 3.86 5.43 11.49
CA PHE A 142 3.82 6.65 10.67
C PHE A 142 2.58 7.50 10.97
N ALA A 143 1.40 6.88 11.10
CA ALA A 143 0.15 7.56 11.35
C ALA A 143 0.04 8.17 12.76
N ALA A 144 0.68 7.56 13.76
CA ALA A 144 0.75 8.10 15.13
C ALA A 144 1.65 9.36 15.23
N GLY A 145 2.63 9.52 14.34
CA GLY A 145 3.51 10.69 14.16
C GLY A 145 4.81 10.72 14.99
N PRO A 146 5.82 11.55 14.63
CA PRO A 146 6.13 12.11 13.31
C PRO A 146 7.02 11.15 12.48
N PRO A 147 7.11 11.34 11.15
CA PRO A 147 8.10 10.63 10.33
C PRO A 147 9.54 11.06 10.69
N PRO A 148 10.56 10.22 10.45
CA PRO A 148 11.94 10.55 10.80
C PRO A 148 12.49 11.71 9.95
N GLU A 149 13.50 12.41 10.47
CA GLU A 149 14.18 13.61 9.93
C GLU A 149 14.49 13.61 8.41
N TRP A 150 14.64 12.44 7.79
CA TRP A 150 14.97 12.28 6.36
C TRP A 150 13.91 12.84 5.39
N ALA A 151 12.67 13.05 5.83
CA ALA A 151 11.60 13.64 4.99
C ALA A 151 11.80 15.15 4.72
N THR A 152 12.72 15.82 5.39
CA THR A 152 12.98 17.27 5.26
C THR A 152 14.10 17.60 4.27
N ILE A 153 14.88 16.59 3.83
CA ILE A 153 16.20 16.79 3.18
C ILE A 153 16.15 16.79 1.64
N GLN A 154 14.98 16.63 1.00
CA GLN A 154 14.90 16.68 -0.47
C GLN A 154 14.12 17.89 -1.01
N ARG A 155 14.71 19.08 -0.84
CA ARG A 155 14.56 20.22 -1.74
C ARG A 155 15.91 20.64 -2.29
#